data_AF-A0A7C7N3S4-F1
#
_entry.id   AF-A0A7C7N3S4-F1
#
_cell.length_a   1.000
_cell.length_b   1.000
_cell.length_c   1.000
_cell.angle_alpha   90.00
_cell.angle_beta   90.00
_cell.angle_gamma   90.00
#
_symmetry.space_group_name_H-M   'P 1'
#
loop_
_entity.id
_entity.type
_entity.pdbx_description
1 polymer ?
#
loop_
_entity_poly.entity_id
_entity_poly.type
_entity_poly.pdbx_seq_one_letter_code
_entity_poly.pdbx_strand_id
1 'polypeptide(L)'
;MDNPAAAAQRLLLGSGLGLLLVSGLSLQRGMLSIDQLSLGWLIPLTAATCIGIGLTMGEGKAGLLSGLFPDENQDELVERVQEQAELEEKEANIGGAWAQLEVDLLSTEVGEEE
;
A
#
# COMPACT_ATOMS: atom_id res chain seq x y z
N MET A 1 13.62 5.49 -5.44
CA MET A 1 12.69 4.46 -5.98
C MET A 1 11.33 5.13 -6.12
N ASP A 2 10.56 4.81 -7.16
CA ASP A 2 9.24 5.44 -7.35
C ASP A 2 8.31 5.08 -6.18
N ASN A 3 7.61 6.08 -5.65
CA ASN A 3 6.59 5.90 -4.61
C ASN A 3 5.53 4.87 -5.10
N PRO A 4 5.12 3.91 -4.25
CA PRO A 4 4.14 2.89 -4.62
C PRO A 4 2.85 3.48 -5.21
N ALA A 5 2.41 4.65 -4.75
CA ALA A 5 1.25 5.34 -5.28
C ALA A 5 1.46 5.81 -6.73
N ALA A 6 2.63 6.36 -7.03
CA ALA A 6 2.99 6.80 -8.39
C ALA A 6 3.11 5.62 -9.37
N ALA A 7 3.61 4.46 -8.91
CA ALA A 7 3.65 3.25 -9.71
C ALA A 7 2.24 2.71 -10.03
N ALA A 8 1.36 2.64 -9.03
CA ALA A 8 -0.03 2.22 -9.19
C ALA A 8 -0.80 3.16 -10.14
N GLN A 9 -0.58 4.47 -10.01
CA GLN A 9 -1.15 5.48 -10.91
C GLN A 9 -0.79 5.22 -12.37
N ARG A 10 0.51 5.02 -12.67
CA ARG A 10 0.98 4.78 -14.04
C ARG A 10 0.36 3.51 -14.64
N LEU A 11 0.20 2.46 -13.83
CA LEU A 11 -0.45 1.22 -14.26
C LEU A 11 -1.95 1.40 -14.53
N LEU A 12 -2.66 2.15 -13.66
CA LEU A 12 -4.09 2.43 -13.84
C LEU A 12 -4.35 3.32 -15.06
N LEU A 13 -3.55 4.37 -15.25
CA LEU A 13 -3.66 5.24 -16.42
C LEU A 13 -3.28 4.50 -17.70
N GLY A 14 -2.20 3.72 -17.68
CA GLY A 14 -1.75 2.93 -18.84
C GLY A 14 -2.77 1.87 -19.26
N SER A 15 -3.27 1.07 -18.30
CA SER A 15 -4.29 0.06 -18.60
C SER A 15 -5.63 0.69 -18.99
N GLY A 16 -6.03 1.77 -18.33
CA GLY A 16 -7.25 2.51 -18.65
C GLY A 16 -7.23 3.10 -20.07
N LEU A 17 -6.11 3.70 -20.49
CA LEU A 17 -5.92 4.18 -21.87
C LEU A 17 -5.95 3.03 -22.88
N GLY A 18 -5.33 1.90 -22.57
CA GLY A 18 -5.39 0.70 -23.42
C GLY A 18 -6.83 0.21 -23.62
N LEU A 19 -7.61 0.13 -22.54
CA LEU A 19 -9.02 -0.25 -22.60
C LEU A 19 -9.87 0.76 -23.36
N LEU A 20 -9.57 2.07 -23.24
CA LEU A 20 -10.22 3.12 -24.02
C LEU A 20 -9.99 2.89 -25.53
N LEU A 21 -8.74 2.64 -25.93
CA LEU A 21 -8.41 2.35 -27.32
C LEU A 21 -9.14 1.11 -27.84
N VAL A 22 -9.17 0.03 -27.05
CA VAL A 22 -9.91 -1.20 -27.39
C VAL A 22 -11.40 -0.92 -27.56
N SER A 23 -11.99 -0.09 -26.69
CA SER A 23 -13.39 0.31 -26.80
C SER A 23 -13.66 1.12 -28.08
N GLY A 24 -12.79 2.06 -28.42
CA GLY A 24 -12.89 2.85 -29.65
C GLY A 24 -12.80 1.99 -30.92
N LEU A 25 -11.85 1.05 -30.95
CA LEU A 25 -11.71 0.10 -32.06
C LEU A 25 -12.91 -0.85 -32.16
N SER A 26 -13.49 -1.24 -31.03
CA SER A 26 -14.67 -2.11 -30.99
C SER A 26 -15.93 -1.41 -31.49
N LEU A 27 -16.07 -0.11 -31.20
CA LEU A 27 -17.10 0.76 -31.80
C LEU A 27 -16.91 0.89 -33.31
N GLN A 28 -15.67 1.13 -33.78
CA GLN A 28 -15.38 1.25 -35.20
C GLN A 28 -15.72 -0.04 -35.99
N ARG A 29 -15.51 -1.21 -35.36
CA ARG A 29 -15.83 -2.51 -35.96
C ARG A 29 -17.32 -2.88 -35.87
N GLY A 30 -18.15 -2.04 -35.25
CA GLY A 30 -19.59 -2.31 -35.08
C GLY A 30 -19.92 -3.45 -34.11
N MET A 31 -18.94 -3.91 -33.30
CA MET A 31 -19.20 -4.90 -32.24
C MET A 31 -19.92 -4.28 -31.05
N LEU A 32 -19.66 -3.00 -30.79
CA LEU A 32 -20.35 -2.20 -29.78
C LEU A 32 -21.42 -1.37 -30.48
N SER A 33 -22.67 -1.80 -30.34
CA SER A 33 -23.84 -1.04 -30.80
C SER A 33 -24.32 -0.08 -29.70
N ILE A 34 -24.67 1.14 -30.08
CA ILE A 34 -25.25 2.13 -29.16
C ILE A 34 -26.72 1.79 -28.85
N ASP A 35 -27.44 1.21 -29.82
CA ASP A 35 -28.85 0.84 -29.70
C ASP A 35 -29.10 -0.43 -28.86
N GLN A 36 -28.07 -1.25 -28.63
CA GLN A 36 -28.18 -2.48 -27.86
C GLN A 36 -27.19 -2.46 -26.69
N LEU A 37 -27.73 -2.37 -25.48
CA LEU A 37 -26.95 -2.49 -24.26
C LEU A 37 -26.48 -3.95 -24.12
N SER A 38 -25.28 -4.22 -24.62
CA SER A 38 -24.61 -5.52 -24.54
C SER A 38 -23.55 -5.53 -23.44
N LEU A 39 -23.10 -6.72 -23.04
CA LEU A 39 -22.02 -6.90 -22.06
C LEU A 39 -20.72 -6.18 -22.46
N GLY A 40 -20.53 -5.88 -23.75
CA GLY A 40 -19.38 -5.11 -24.26
C GLY A 40 -19.26 -3.70 -23.69
N TRP A 41 -20.35 -3.10 -23.19
CA TRP A 41 -20.33 -1.78 -22.56
C TRP A 41 -19.57 -1.74 -21.22
N LEU A 42 -19.27 -2.91 -20.62
CA LEU A 42 -18.40 -2.98 -19.44
C LEU A 42 -16.96 -2.54 -19.75
N ILE A 43 -16.49 -2.69 -20.99
CA ILE A 43 -15.14 -2.33 -21.39
C ILE A 43 -14.90 -0.81 -21.28
N PRO A 44 -15.70 0.07 -21.92
CA PRO A 44 -15.54 1.52 -21.73
C PRO A 44 -15.80 1.97 -20.29
N LEU A 45 -16.74 1.32 -19.58
CA LEU A 45 -17.06 1.68 -18.20
C LEU A 45 -15.85 1.41 -17.28
N THR A 46 -15.25 0.22 -17.39
CA THR A 46 -14.04 -0.13 -16.63
C THR A 46 -12.84 0.73 -17.03
N ALA A 47 -12.70 1.09 -18.31
CA ALA A 47 -11.69 2.04 -18.77
C ALA A 47 -11.86 3.41 -18.09
N ALA A 48 -13.07 3.95 -18.07
CA ALA A 48 -13.38 5.24 -17.46
C ALA A 48 -13.14 5.21 -15.95
N THR A 49 -13.50 4.13 -15.26
CA THR A 49 -13.22 3.96 -13.83
C THR A 49 -11.72 3.92 -13.54
N CYS A 50 -10.92 3.16 -14.32
CA CYS A 50 -9.47 3.09 -14.13
C CYS A 50 -8.80 4.45 -14.35
N ILE A 51 -9.18 5.18 -15.40
CA ILE A 51 -8.64 6.52 -15.67
C ILE A 51 -9.06 7.49 -14.56
N GLY A 52 -10.34 7.47 -14.16
CA GLY A 52 -10.85 8.34 -13.10
C GLY A 52 -10.09 8.16 -11.78
N ILE A 53 -9.87 6.92 -11.36
CA ILE A 53 -9.09 6.62 -10.16
C ILE A 53 -7.63 7.06 -10.33
N GLY A 54 -7.01 6.72 -11.47
CA GLY A 54 -5.63 7.10 -11.77
C GLY A 54 -5.38 8.62 -11.77
N LEU A 55 -6.33 9.43 -12.23
CA LEU A 55 -6.19 10.89 -12.21
C LEU A 55 -6.24 11.44 -10.78
N THR A 56 -7.15 10.92 -9.93
CA THR A 56 -7.27 11.37 -8.54
C THR A 56 -6.04 11.05 -7.68
N MET A 57 -5.18 10.13 -8.13
CA MET A 57 -3.99 9.70 -7.41
C MET A 57 -2.76 10.58 -7.65
N GLY A 58 -2.79 11.45 -8.67
CA GLY A 58 -1.62 12.28 -9.06
C GLY A 58 -1.52 13.64 -8.37
N GLU A 59 -2.56 14.08 -7.67
CA GLU A 59 -2.67 15.46 -7.18
C GLU A 59 -2.21 15.64 -5.71
N GLY A 60 -1.50 14.66 -5.13
CA GLY A 60 -1.04 14.74 -3.73
C GLY A 60 -2.18 14.81 -2.69
N LYS A 61 -3.41 14.53 -3.13
CA LYS A 61 -4.56 14.28 -2.26
C LYS A 61 -4.62 12.79 -2.04
N ALA A 62 -4.73 12.37 -0.78
CA ALA A 62 -5.01 11.00 -0.38
C ALA A 62 -6.17 10.45 -1.24
N GLY A 63 -5.83 9.75 -2.32
CA GLY A 63 -6.80 9.22 -3.27
C GLY A 63 -7.70 8.18 -2.60
N LEU A 64 -8.73 7.72 -3.30
CA LEU A 64 -9.61 6.64 -2.83
C LEU A 64 -8.86 5.37 -2.39
N LEU A 65 -7.64 5.17 -2.90
CA LEU A 65 -6.77 4.04 -2.61
C LEU A 65 -5.61 4.39 -1.67
N SER A 66 -5.61 5.54 -1.00
CA SER A 66 -4.52 5.95 -0.09
C SER A 66 -4.27 4.96 1.05
N GLY A 67 -5.29 4.22 1.48
CA GLY A 67 -5.15 3.14 2.44
C GLY A 67 -4.51 1.85 1.89
N LEU A 68 -4.52 1.65 0.57
CA LEU A 68 -3.89 0.49 -0.10
C LEU A 68 -2.53 0.83 -0.70
N PHE A 69 -2.36 2.06 -1.15
CA PHE A 69 -1.13 2.61 -1.70
C PHE A 69 -0.85 3.94 -1.00
N PRO A 70 -0.22 3.90 0.19
CA PRO A 70 0.19 5.09 0.91
C PRO A 70 1.11 5.95 0.04
N ASP A 71 0.85 7.24 0.04
CA ASP A 71 1.71 8.26 -0.60
C ASP A 71 2.81 8.68 0.40
N GLU A 72 3.55 7.70 0.93
CA GLU A 72 4.55 7.89 1.99
C GLU A 72 5.91 8.20 1.35
N ASN A 73 6.57 9.27 1.81
CA ASN A 73 7.90 9.63 1.30
C ASN A 73 8.95 8.62 1.80
N GLN A 74 10.05 8.44 1.06
CA GLN A 74 11.11 7.50 1.46
C GLN A 74 11.67 7.80 2.85
N ASP A 75 11.75 9.07 3.22
CA ASP A 75 12.27 9.47 4.53
C ASP A 75 11.33 9.03 5.67
N GLU A 76 10.02 9.15 5.47
CA GLU A 76 8.99 8.71 6.42
C GLU A 76 8.95 7.17 6.55
N LEU A 77 9.13 6.47 5.42
CA LEU A 77 9.26 5.01 5.39
C LEU A 77 10.49 4.53 6.16
N VAL A 78 11.63 5.18 5.94
CA VAL A 78 12.89 4.84 6.61
C VAL A 78 12.81 5.16 8.10
N GLU A 79 12.26 6.33 8.47
CA GLU A 79 12.07 6.74 9.87
C GLU A 79 11.20 5.73 10.62
N ARG A 80 10.07 5.30 10.05
CA ARG A 80 9.21 4.28 10.67
C ARG A 80 9.89 2.93 10.84
N VAL A 81 10.65 2.48 9.83
CA VAL A 81 11.37 1.20 9.92
C VAL A 81 12.49 1.28 10.95
N GLN A 82 13.20 2.41 11.03
CA GLN A 82 14.21 2.66 12.05
C GLN A 82 13.60 2.71 13.44
N GLU A 83 12.49 3.42 13.64
CA GLU A 83 11.79 3.47 14.91
C GLU A 83 11.33 2.08 15.36
N GLN A 84 10.81 1.25 14.46
CA GLN A 84 10.44 -0.12 14.77
C GLN A 84 11.65 -0.97 15.20
N ALA A 85 12.78 -0.84 14.51
CA ALA A 85 14.00 -1.56 14.87
C ALA A 85 14.57 -1.11 16.22
N GLU A 86 14.58 0.20 16.50
CA GLU A 86 15.04 0.77 17.77
C GLU A 86 14.14 0.34 18.94
N LEU A 87 12.82 0.28 18.73
CA LEU A 87 11.87 -0.20 19.74
C LEU A 87 12.10 -1.68 20.06
N GLU A 88 12.33 -2.52 19.05
CA GLU A 88 12.61 -3.95 19.24
C GLU A 88 13.93 -4.16 20.00
N GLU A 89 14.99 -3.41 19.66
CA GLU A 89 16.27 -3.46 20.39
C GLU A 89 16.10 -3.04 21.85
N LYS A 90 15.37 -1.95 22.08
CA LYS A 90 15.10 -1.44 23.43
C LYS A 90 14.30 -2.44 24.27
N GLU A 91 13.29 -3.07 23.68
CA GLU A 91 12.49 -4.10 24.33
C GLU A 91 13.34 -5.33 24.70
N ALA A 92 14.22 -5.77 23.81
CA ALA A 92 15.17 -6.86 24.08
C ALA A 92 16.14 -6.51 25.23
N ASN A 93 16.67 -5.29 25.26
CA ASN A 93 17.59 -4.83 26.31
C ASN A 93 16.88 -4.78 27.68
N ILE A 94 15.69 -4.18 27.73
CA ILE A 94 14.88 -4.12 28.95
C ILE A 94 14.56 -5.54 29.43
N GLY A 95 14.12 -6.43 28.54
CA GLY A 95 13.86 -7.85 28.87
C GLY A 95 15.08 -8.55 29.47
N GLY A 96 16.28 -8.31 28.92
CA GLY A 96 17.53 -8.83 29.46
C GLY A 96 17.87 -8.28 30.86
N ALA A 97 17.63 -6.98 31.08
CA ALA A 97 17.83 -6.36 32.39
C ALA A 97 16.85 -6.90 33.45
N TRP A 98 15.59 -7.17 33.08
CA TRP A 98 14.63 -7.85 33.96
C TRP A 98 15.07 -9.28 34.29
N ALA A 99 15.53 -10.04 33.29
CA ALA A 99 16.03 -11.40 33.52
C ALA A 99 17.24 -11.41 34.48
N GLN A 100 18.15 -10.45 34.34
CA GLN A 100 19.30 -10.34 35.24
C GLN A 100 18.88 -9.99 36.68
N LEU A 101 17.88 -9.12 36.83
CA LEU A 101 17.34 -8.74 38.14
C LEU A 101 16.60 -9.90 38.81
N GLU A 102 15.85 -10.69 38.04
CA GLU A 102 15.19 -11.91 38.53
C GLU A 102 16.22 -12.94 39.03
N VAL A 103 17.31 -13.13 38.29
CA VAL A 103 18.41 -14.03 38.70
C VAL A 103 19.09 -13.54 39.97
N ASP A 104 19.36 -12.25 40.11
CA ASP A 104 20.01 -11.67 41.30
C ASP A 104 19.12 -11.83 42.55
N LEU A 105 17.81 -11.57 42.40
CA LEU A 105 16.83 -11.77 43.47
C LEU A 105 16.71 -13.24 43.88
N LEU A 106 16.60 -14.16 42.92
CA LEU A 106 16.59 -15.60 43.17
C LEU A 106 17.87 -16.07 43.87
N SER A 107 19.03 -15.55 43.46
CA SER A 107 20.30 -15.92 44.08
C SER A 107 20.44 -15.40 45.51
N THR A 108 19.86 -14.23 45.80
CA THR A 108 19.83 -13.66 47.15
C THR A 108 18.90 -14.46 48.06
N GLU A 109 17.71 -14.82 47.58
CA GLU A 109 16.75 -15.61 48.37
C GLU A 109 17.28 -17.02 48.67
N VAL A 110 17.94 -17.68 47.70
CA VAL A 110 18.62 -18.97 47.94
C VAL A 110 19.77 -18.84 48.94
N GLY A 111 20.51 -17.73 48.93
CA GLY A 111 21.61 -17.48 49.87
C GLY A 111 21.16 -17.14 51.30
N GLU A 112 19.91 -16.69 51.49
CA GLU A 112 19.31 -16.43 52.80
C GLU A 112 18.64 -17.68 53.41
N GLU A 113 18.36 -18.71 52.61
CA GLU A 113 17.77 -19.98 53.07
C GLU A 113 18.80 -21.06 53.49
N GLU A 114 20.11 -20.83 53.33
CA GLU A 114 21.22 -21.66 53.88
C GLU A 114 21.75 -21.17 55.24
#